data_AF-A0A416ENE9-F1
#
_entry.id   AF-A0A416ENE9-F1
#
_cell.length_a   1.000
_cell.length_b   1.000
_cell.length_c   1.000
_cell.angle_alpha   90.00
_cell.angle_beta   90.00
_cell.angle_gamma   90.00
#
_symmetry.space_group_name_H-M   'P 1'
#
loop_
_entity.id
_entity.type
_entity.pdbx_description
1 polymer ?
#
loop_
_entity_poly.entity_id
_entity_poly.type
_entity_poly.pdbx_seq_one_letter_code
_entity_poly.pdbx_strand_id
1 'polypeptide(L)'
;MKKYRWVLTAVFAAFLVGTSGCGKKTETIPITTISQSTDDDDPEDNLAASGDSDEIPEYDVDLSKNLNSFQLAIWGDTYEIPESYADFTALGWVYSGDDTKEIQPESFSKGESFEKDGNQITVDIANPDTTAKPVAECLIGGIHIDTSTAEGQNIYVGLPNGVTLQQSLMEDAESIYGAPKDRYETDTSVQFTYEYGLYQTITLGFDNKTGILYSSICRTLRPRLMQKRSMVSAMPQHRKWRPTRHRKPTALKSTTGPSALTMYSIIFPFRSVNFWTTTGPSIRKSPIRPF
;
A
#
# COMPACT_ATOMS: atom_id res chain seq x y z
N MET A 1 18.90 -42.54 -10.25
CA MET A 1 18.34 -43.55 -11.18
C MET A 1 17.42 -44.50 -10.42
N LYS A 2 16.09 -44.38 -10.58
CA LYS A 2 15.11 -45.46 -10.39
C LYS A 2 13.95 -45.17 -11.35
N LYS A 3 13.68 -46.13 -12.23
CA LYS A 3 12.73 -46.07 -13.33
C LYS A 3 11.39 -46.61 -12.84
N TYR A 4 10.28 -45.92 -13.08
CA TYR A 4 8.95 -46.54 -13.09
C TYR A 4 8.25 -46.25 -14.41
N ARG A 5 7.85 -47.36 -15.04
CA ARG A 5 7.28 -47.45 -16.38
C ARG A 5 5.75 -47.38 -16.29
N TRP A 6 5.22 -46.76 -17.33
CA TRP A 6 3.85 -46.67 -17.80
C TRP A 6 3.03 -47.98 -17.72
N VAL A 7 1.73 -47.85 -17.47
CA VAL A 7 0.68 -48.60 -18.20
C VAL A 7 -0.51 -47.67 -18.43
N LEU A 8 -0.92 -47.58 -19.70
CA LEU A 8 -2.02 -46.78 -20.25
C LEU A 8 -2.91 -47.78 -21.00
N THR A 9 -4.23 -47.77 -20.75
CA THR A 9 -5.27 -48.52 -21.49
C THR A 9 -6.60 -47.82 -21.17
N ALA A 10 -7.24 -46.99 -22.01
CA ALA A 10 -7.64 -47.05 -23.42
C ALA A 10 -8.98 -47.80 -23.67
N VAL A 11 -9.99 -46.99 -24.02
CA VAL A 11 -11.08 -47.19 -25.00
C VAL A 11 -12.32 -47.99 -24.58
N PHE A 12 -13.48 -47.32 -24.62
CA PHE A 12 -14.65 -47.79 -25.39
C PHE A 12 -15.40 -46.61 -25.98
N ALA A 13 -15.54 -46.62 -27.31
CA ALA A 13 -16.27 -45.65 -28.11
C ALA A 13 -17.51 -46.30 -28.73
N ALA A 14 -18.45 -45.42 -29.07
CA ALA A 14 -19.49 -45.54 -30.09
C ALA A 14 -20.75 -46.36 -29.74
N PHE A 15 -21.88 -45.65 -29.76
CA PHE A 15 -23.06 -46.11 -30.49
C PHE A 15 -23.82 -44.90 -31.05
N LEU A 16 -23.98 -44.85 -32.37
CA LEU A 16 -24.81 -43.88 -33.08
C LEU A 16 -25.56 -44.59 -34.23
N VAL A 17 -26.82 -44.17 -34.40
CA VAL A 17 -27.75 -44.31 -35.54
C VAL A 17 -28.67 -45.53 -35.62
N GLY A 18 -29.99 -45.24 -35.70
CA GLY A 18 -31.06 -46.16 -36.10
C GLY A 18 -32.45 -45.51 -36.25
N THR A 19 -32.61 -44.65 -37.27
CA THR A 19 -33.79 -44.46 -38.16
C THR A 19 -35.25 -44.39 -37.62
N SER A 20 -35.95 -43.29 -37.96
CA SER A 20 -37.16 -43.24 -38.84
C SER A 20 -38.14 -42.12 -38.43
N GLY A 21 -38.64 -41.33 -39.39
CA GLY A 21 -39.94 -40.63 -39.21
C GLY A 21 -40.02 -39.16 -39.63
N CYS A 22 -40.18 -38.95 -40.94
CA CYS A 22 -40.60 -37.76 -41.70
C CYS A 22 -41.57 -36.75 -41.05
N GLY A 23 -41.39 -35.45 -41.36
CA GLY A 23 -42.52 -34.50 -41.50
C GLY A 23 -42.27 -33.04 -41.10
N LYS A 24 -41.80 -32.20 -42.04
CA LYS A 24 -41.86 -30.72 -41.94
C LYS A 24 -43.32 -30.23 -41.93
N LYS A 25 -43.69 -29.25 -41.10
CA LYS A 25 -44.50 -28.06 -41.46
C LYS A 25 -44.25 -26.89 -40.49
N THR A 26 -43.98 -25.73 -41.08
CA THR A 26 -44.00 -24.38 -40.49
C THR A 26 -45.43 -23.83 -40.50
N GLU A 27 -45.64 -22.71 -39.80
CA GLU A 27 -46.84 -21.83 -39.70
C GLU A 27 -47.71 -22.07 -38.47
N THR A 28 -48.32 -21.09 -37.78
CA THR A 28 -48.25 -19.62 -37.70
C THR A 28 -49.15 -19.30 -36.48
N ILE A 29 -48.77 -18.32 -35.66
CA ILE A 29 -49.53 -17.82 -34.50
C ILE A 29 -50.84 -17.17 -34.97
N PRO A 30 -51.95 -17.28 -34.20
CA PRO A 30 -52.73 -16.07 -33.94
C PRO A 30 -53.03 -15.85 -32.44
N ILE A 31 -52.78 -14.62 -32.01
CA ILE A 31 -53.11 -14.02 -30.73
C ILE A 31 -54.62 -13.73 -30.69
N THR A 32 -55.32 -14.05 -29.59
CA THR A 32 -56.51 -13.30 -29.12
C THR A 32 -56.77 -13.55 -27.62
N THR A 33 -56.42 -12.53 -26.83
CA THR A 33 -57.22 -11.89 -25.75
C THR A 33 -57.66 -12.67 -24.51
N ILE A 34 -56.89 -12.44 -23.43
CA ILE A 34 -57.25 -11.97 -22.08
C ILE A 34 -58.53 -12.53 -21.43
N SER A 35 -58.34 -13.26 -20.34
CA SER A 35 -59.10 -13.07 -19.09
C SER A 35 -58.17 -13.26 -17.89
N GLN A 36 -58.13 -12.22 -17.06
CA GLN A 36 -57.38 -12.13 -15.81
C GLN A 36 -58.07 -12.95 -14.72
N SER A 37 -57.28 -13.65 -13.90
CA SER A 37 -57.39 -13.60 -12.43
C SER A 37 -56.14 -14.21 -11.80
N THR A 38 -55.33 -13.31 -11.21
CA THR A 38 -54.50 -13.44 -10.01
C THR A 38 -54.01 -14.84 -9.61
N ASP A 39 -52.70 -15.04 -9.70
CA ASP A 39 -51.92 -15.63 -8.62
C ASP A 39 -50.52 -14.99 -8.65
N ASP A 40 -50.20 -14.32 -7.54
CA ASP A 40 -48.88 -13.77 -7.21
C ASP A 40 -47.95 -14.95 -6.90
N ASP A 41 -47.03 -15.25 -7.79
CA ASP A 41 -45.85 -16.05 -7.47
C ASP A 41 -44.61 -15.21 -7.82
N ASP A 42 -44.17 -14.46 -6.81
CA ASP A 42 -42.81 -13.93 -6.70
C ASP A 42 -41.84 -15.12 -6.69
N PRO A 43 -40.93 -15.28 -7.68
CA PRO A 43 -39.94 -16.32 -7.58
C PRO A 43 -38.95 -15.92 -6.50
N GLU A 44 -39.06 -16.56 -5.33
CA GLU A 44 -38.07 -16.49 -4.27
C GLU A 44 -36.68 -16.65 -4.90
N ASP A 45 -35.89 -15.59 -4.74
CA ASP A 45 -34.46 -15.53 -4.98
C ASP A 45 -33.79 -16.52 -4.01
N ASN A 46 -33.77 -17.79 -4.41
CA ASN A 46 -33.01 -18.81 -3.72
C ASN A 46 -31.53 -18.71 -4.14
N LEU A 47 -30.92 -17.58 -3.78
CA LEU A 47 -29.48 -17.48 -3.58
C LEU A 47 -29.15 -18.37 -2.39
N ALA A 48 -28.96 -19.66 -2.70
CA ALA A 48 -28.30 -20.59 -1.81
C ALA A 48 -26.93 -19.97 -1.46
N ALA A 49 -26.85 -19.39 -0.26
CA ALA A 49 -25.60 -19.09 0.39
C ALA A 49 -24.84 -20.41 0.52
N SER A 50 -23.93 -20.67 -0.41
CA SER A 50 -22.87 -21.66 -0.26
C SER A 50 -21.86 -21.09 0.73
N GLY A 51 -22.28 -21.02 1.99
CA GLY A 51 -21.47 -20.60 3.13
C GLY A 51 -20.85 -21.82 3.79
N ASP A 52 -19.84 -22.39 3.14
CA ASP A 52 -18.72 -22.98 3.89
C ASP A 52 -17.63 -21.90 3.88
N SER A 53 -17.91 -20.80 4.57
CA SER A 53 -16.88 -19.80 4.86
C SER A 53 -16.12 -20.36 6.05
N ASP A 54 -14.97 -20.96 5.80
CA ASP A 54 -14.02 -21.26 6.87
C ASP A 54 -13.84 -20.00 7.72
N GLU A 55 -14.15 -20.10 9.01
CA GLU A 55 -14.04 -18.97 9.93
C GLU A 55 -12.57 -18.57 10.01
N ILE A 56 -12.27 -17.30 9.67
CA ILE A 56 -10.91 -16.76 9.75
C ILE A 56 -10.52 -16.70 11.24
N PRO A 57 -9.46 -17.40 11.66
CA PRO A 57 -9.05 -17.42 13.06
C PRO A 57 -8.58 -16.04 13.50
N GLU A 58 -9.04 -15.65 14.68
CA GLU A 58 -8.61 -14.42 15.35
C GLU A 58 -7.42 -14.72 16.27
N TYR A 59 -6.41 -13.85 16.22
CA TYR A 59 -5.21 -13.95 17.07
C TYR A 59 -5.15 -12.71 17.96
N ASP A 60 -5.04 -12.92 19.27
CA ASP A 60 -4.81 -11.83 20.23
C ASP A 60 -3.34 -11.41 20.18
N VAL A 61 -3.07 -10.29 19.49
CA VAL A 61 -1.71 -9.77 19.29
C VAL A 61 -1.66 -8.28 19.65
N ASP A 62 -0.73 -7.92 20.53
CA ASP A 62 -0.47 -6.52 20.90
C ASP A 62 0.49 -5.87 19.89
N LEU A 63 -0.07 -5.36 18.80
CA LEU A 63 0.66 -4.58 17.80
C LEU A 63 0.71 -3.09 18.17
N SER A 64 1.74 -2.40 17.69
CA SER A 64 1.79 -0.93 17.67
C SER A 64 0.48 -0.32 17.13
N LYS A 65 0.13 0.86 17.65
CA LYS A 65 -1.01 1.65 17.16
C LYS A 65 -0.72 2.43 15.87
N ASN A 66 0.54 2.48 15.43
CA ASN A 66 0.92 3.27 14.27
C ASN A 66 1.39 2.34 13.15
N LEU A 67 0.84 2.54 11.95
CA LEU A 67 1.23 1.79 10.76
C LEU A 67 2.72 1.98 10.41
N ASN A 68 3.30 3.13 10.76
CA ASN A 68 4.72 3.42 10.54
C ASN A 68 5.69 2.72 11.51
N SER A 69 5.21 1.85 12.42
CA SER A 69 6.08 0.94 13.16
C SER A 69 6.59 -0.20 12.30
N PHE A 70 5.99 -0.44 11.12
CA PHE A 70 6.31 -1.56 10.25
C PHE A 70 6.20 -2.92 10.95
N GLN A 71 5.30 -3.00 11.92
CA GLN A 71 4.93 -4.24 12.59
C GLN A 71 3.74 -4.89 11.91
N LEU A 72 3.75 -6.22 11.85
CA LEU A 72 2.61 -7.04 11.48
C LEU A 72 2.63 -8.34 12.27
N ALA A 73 1.49 -9.02 12.33
CA ALA A 73 1.39 -10.36 12.88
C ALA A 73 1.07 -11.35 11.78
N ILE A 74 1.73 -12.52 11.76
CA ILE A 74 1.37 -13.64 10.88
C ILE A 74 1.11 -14.85 11.77
N TRP A 75 -0.12 -15.38 11.74
CA TRP A 75 -0.55 -16.48 12.62
C TRP A 75 -0.29 -16.23 14.13
N GLY A 76 -0.39 -14.97 14.56
CA GLY A 76 -0.12 -14.57 15.93
C GLY A 76 1.34 -14.23 16.25
N ASP A 77 2.30 -14.65 15.42
CA ASP A 77 3.71 -14.26 15.58
C ASP A 77 3.90 -12.81 15.13
N THR A 78 4.56 -11.98 15.94
CA THR A 78 4.82 -10.57 15.63
C THR A 78 6.15 -10.39 14.91
N TYR A 79 6.16 -9.57 13.85
CA TYR A 79 7.33 -9.23 13.04
C TYR A 79 7.51 -7.71 13.03
N GLU A 80 8.75 -7.23 13.02
CA GLU A 80 9.08 -5.80 12.87
C GLU A 80 10.11 -5.59 11.76
N ILE A 81 9.74 -4.89 10.69
CA ILE A 81 10.61 -4.73 9.52
C ILE A 81 11.44 -3.45 9.56
N PRO A 82 12.78 -3.51 9.43
CA PRO A 82 13.56 -4.68 9.04
C PRO A 82 13.96 -5.58 10.22
N GLU A 83 14.10 -6.88 9.95
CA GLU A 83 14.54 -7.90 10.91
C GLU A 83 15.74 -8.70 10.35
N SER A 84 16.48 -9.42 11.18
CA SER A 84 17.55 -10.29 10.67
C SER A 84 16.97 -11.53 9.96
N TYR A 85 17.66 -12.03 8.93
CA TYR A 85 17.29 -13.30 8.28
C TYR A 85 17.24 -14.45 9.30
N ALA A 86 18.18 -14.46 10.26
CA ALA A 86 18.27 -15.51 11.28
C ALA A 86 17.05 -15.54 12.20
N ASP A 87 16.60 -14.38 12.69
CA ASP A 87 15.41 -14.30 13.55
C ASP A 87 14.14 -14.68 12.77
N PHE A 88 14.03 -14.20 11.53
CA PHE A 88 12.92 -14.54 10.65
C PHE A 88 12.79 -16.04 10.37
N THR A 89 13.91 -16.72 10.10
CA THR A 89 13.91 -18.18 9.85
C THR A 89 13.79 -18.99 11.14
N ALA A 90 14.18 -18.45 12.30
CA ALA A 90 13.94 -19.08 13.59
C ALA A 90 12.45 -19.21 13.93
N LEU A 91 11.58 -18.38 13.32
CA LEU A 91 10.13 -18.47 13.40
C LEU A 91 9.53 -19.57 12.49
N GLY A 92 10.37 -20.37 11.83
CA GLY A 92 9.96 -21.54 11.05
C GLY A 92 9.81 -21.29 9.55
N TRP A 93 10.12 -20.09 9.06
CA TRP A 93 10.17 -19.82 7.63
C TRP A 93 11.39 -20.48 6.99
N VAL A 94 11.18 -21.16 5.87
CA VAL A 94 12.22 -21.80 5.08
C VAL A 94 12.39 -21.04 3.78
N TYR A 95 13.60 -20.58 3.50
CA TYR A 95 13.92 -19.92 2.23
C TYR A 95 13.96 -20.95 1.10
N SER A 96 13.23 -20.71 0.00
CA SER A 96 13.18 -21.62 -1.15
C SER A 96 14.35 -21.42 -2.13
N GLY A 97 15.19 -20.40 -1.92
CA GLY A 97 16.33 -20.06 -2.78
C GLY A 97 17.69 -20.55 -2.26
N ASP A 98 18.77 -19.94 -2.76
CA ASP A 98 20.14 -20.22 -2.35
C ASP A 98 20.59 -19.20 -1.29
N ASP A 99 20.64 -19.62 -0.02
CA ASP A 99 20.98 -18.78 1.12
C ASP A 99 22.47 -18.39 1.18
N THR A 100 23.32 -19.03 0.37
CA THR A 100 24.74 -18.72 0.23
C THR A 100 25.03 -17.67 -0.84
N LYS A 101 24.03 -17.38 -1.70
CA LYS A 101 24.13 -16.37 -2.75
C LYS A 101 24.48 -15.01 -2.14
N GLU A 102 25.49 -14.36 -2.69
CA GLU A 102 25.89 -13.04 -2.22
C GLU A 102 24.93 -11.94 -2.70
N ILE A 103 24.47 -11.11 -1.77
CA ILE A 103 23.87 -9.81 -2.06
C ILE A 103 24.98 -8.76 -2.00
N GLN A 104 25.10 -7.99 -3.08
CA GLN A 104 26.10 -6.92 -3.20
C GLN A 104 25.92 -5.84 -2.13
N PRO A 105 27.00 -5.11 -1.79
CA PRO A 105 26.93 -4.00 -0.85
C PRO A 105 25.80 -3.02 -1.13
N GLU A 106 25.12 -2.58 -0.08
CA GLU A 106 24.08 -1.55 -0.13
C GLU A 106 23.00 -1.83 -1.21
N SER A 107 22.67 -3.10 -1.39
CA SER A 107 21.73 -3.61 -2.40
C SER A 107 20.67 -4.50 -1.76
N PHE A 108 19.74 -4.99 -2.58
CA PHE A 108 18.69 -5.89 -2.16
C PHE A 108 18.38 -6.92 -3.26
N SER A 109 17.80 -8.04 -2.86
CA SER A 109 17.07 -8.97 -3.73
C SER A 109 15.59 -8.84 -3.40
N LYS A 110 14.73 -8.74 -4.42
CA LYS A 110 13.27 -8.64 -4.23
C LYS A 110 12.60 -9.89 -4.74
N GLY A 111 11.42 -10.20 -4.20
CA GLY A 111 10.63 -11.28 -4.75
C GLY A 111 11.08 -12.67 -4.31
N GLU A 112 11.80 -12.77 -3.19
CA GLU A 112 12.35 -14.02 -2.68
C GLU A 112 11.25 -14.82 -1.96
N SER A 113 11.12 -16.11 -2.25
CA SER A 113 10.03 -16.94 -1.71
C SER A 113 10.45 -17.63 -0.42
N PHE A 114 9.57 -17.58 0.59
CA PHE A 114 9.71 -18.31 1.85
C PHE A 114 8.45 -19.12 2.11
N GLU A 115 8.64 -20.32 2.63
CA GLU A 115 7.58 -21.28 2.90
C GLU A 115 7.49 -21.61 4.39
N LYS A 116 6.25 -21.76 4.89
CA LYS A 116 5.96 -22.26 6.25
C LYS A 116 4.60 -22.96 6.22
N ASP A 117 4.55 -24.17 6.75
CA ASP A 117 3.34 -24.99 6.89
C ASP A 117 2.51 -25.14 5.59
N GLY A 118 3.19 -25.23 4.43
CA GLY A 118 2.56 -25.37 3.12
C GLY A 118 2.05 -24.06 2.50
N ASN A 119 2.28 -22.93 3.15
CA ASN A 119 1.96 -21.59 2.64
C ASN A 119 3.23 -20.85 2.22
N GLN A 120 3.08 -19.86 1.35
CA GLN A 120 4.21 -19.11 0.79
C GLN A 120 3.99 -17.61 0.89
N ILE A 121 5.04 -16.88 1.27
CA ILE A 121 5.12 -15.42 1.19
C ILE A 121 6.27 -14.97 0.31
N THR A 122 6.19 -13.71 -0.11
CA THR A 122 7.28 -13.07 -0.86
C THR A 122 7.99 -12.07 0.03
N VAL A 123 9.32 -12.04 -0.04
CA VAL A 123 10.19 -11.30 0.86
C VAL A 123 11.22 -10.51 0.07
N ASP A 124 11.53 -9.30 0.52
CA ASP A 124 12.67 -8.52 0.04
C ASP A 124 13.82 -8.70 1.03
N ILE A 125 14.99 -9.11 0.56
CA ILE A 125 16.20 -9.32 1.37
C ILE A 125 17.19 -8.20 1.07
N ALA A 126 17.67 -7.51 2.10
CA ALA A 126 18.52 -6.34 1.97
C ALA A 126 19.89 -6.54 2.63
N ASN A 127 20.96 -6.16 1.91
CA ASN A 127 22.29 -6.00 2.46
C ASN A 127 22.58 -4.50 2.64
N PRO A 128 22.44 -3.95 3.86
CA PRO A 128 22.74 -2.55 4.12
C PRO A 128 24.24 -2.27 4.29
N ASP A 129 25.09 -3.30 4.34
CA ASP A 129 26.51 -3.18 4.61
C ASP A 129 27.33 -2.83 3.36
N THR A 130 28.57 -2.40 3.58
CA THR A 130 29.49 -1.98 2.51
C THR A 130 30.28 -3.13 1.89
N THR A 131 30.03 -4.37 2.32
CA THR A 131 30.66 -5.59 1.79
C THR A 131 29.58 -6.55 1.32
N ALA A 132 29.88 -7.36 0.30
CA ALA A 132 29.00 -8.43 -0.12
C ALA A 132 28.83 -9.43 1.03
N LYS A 133 27.62 -9.97 1.18
CA LYS A 133 27.28 -10.94 2.21
C LYS A 133 26.33 -11.99 1.64
N PRO A 134 26.39 -13.25 2.12
CA PRO A 134 25.40 -14.25 1.77
C PRO A 134 24.00 -13.81 2.24
N VAL A 135 22.96 -14.30 1.57
CA VAL A 135 21.55 -14.07 1.93
C VAL A 135 21.28 -14.35 3.41
N ALA A 136 21.84 -15.45 3.93
CA ALA A 136 21.67 -15.85 5.34
C ALA A 136 22.19 -14.82 6.37
N GLU A 137 23.07 -13.90 5.96
CA GLU A 137 23.64 -12.84 6.80
C GLU A 137 23.02 -11.46 6.53
N CYS A 138 21.96 -11.39 5.73
CA CYS A 138 21.27 -10.16 5.38
C CYS A 138 20.06 -9.86 6.28
N LEU A 139 19.39 -8.74 6.02
CA LEU A 139 18.14 -8.36 6.69
C LEU A 139 16.93 -8.69 5.81
N ILE A 140 15.82 -9.03 6.45
CA ILE A 140 14.50 -8.99 5.84
C ILE A 140 14.06 -7.52 5.77
N GLY A 141 13.99 -6.98 4.55
CA GLY A 141 13.67 -5.58 4.28
C GLY A 141 12.24 -5.34 3.81
N GLY A 142 11.48 -6.39 3.56
CA GLY A 142 10.05 -6.29 3.28
C GLY A 142 9.36 -7.64 3.20
N ILE A 143 8.09 -7.68 3.58
CA ILE A 143 7.22 -8.85 3.51
C ILE A 143 6.00 -8.48 2.67
N HIS A 144 5.67 -9.37 1.73
CA HIS A 144 4.57 -9.22 0.78
C HIS A 144 3.70 -10.46 0.87
N ILE A 145 2.43 -10.23 1.17
CA ILE A 145 1.43 -11.28 1.37
C ILE A 145 0.26 -10.95 0.46
N ASP A 146 -0.16 -11.94 -0.33
CA ASP A 146 -1.31 -11.87 -1.22
C ASP A 146 -2.18 -13.11 -0.94
N THR A 147 -3.32 -12.90 -0.28
CA THR A 147 -4.22 -13.99 0.11
C THR A 147 -5.18 -14.37 -1.01
N SER A 148 -5.07 -13.75 -2.19
CA SER A 148 -5.86 -14.16 -3.37
C SER A 148 -5.27 -15.37 -4.10
N THR A 149 -4.05 -15.79 -3.74
CA THR A 149 -3.41 -16.98 -4.30
C THR A 149 -3.66 -18.21 -3.42
N ALA A 150 -3.55 -19.40 -4.02
CA ALA A 150 -3.75 -20.66 -3.30
C ALA A 150 -2.71 -20.86 -2.18
N GLU A 151 -1.49 -20.33 -2.36
CA GLU A 151 -0.40 -20.41 -1.39
C GLU A 151 -0.51 -19.36 -0.27
N GLY A 152 -1.34 -18.33 -0.46
CA GLY A 152 -1.52 -17.23 0.50
C GLY A 152 -2.87 -17.24 1.24
N GLN A 153 -3.88 -17.94 0.71
CA GLN A 153 -5.24 -17.92 1.28
C GLN A 153 -5.32 -18.36 2.75
N ASN A 154 -4.43 -19.24 3.22
CA ASN A 154 -4.41 -19.68 4.62
C ASN A 154 -3.43 -18.87 5.51
N ILE A 155 -2.94 -17.73 5.01
CA ILE A 155 -2.08 -16.83 5.75
C ILE A 155 -2.95 -15.73 6.39
N TYR A 156 -2.96 -15.72 7.71
CA TYR A 156 -3.75 -14.77 8.51
C TYR A 156 -2.83 -13.68 9.06
N VAL A 157 -3.15 -12.44 8.69
CA VAL A 157 -2.27 -11.30 8.94
C VAL A 157 -3.02 -10.22 9.71
N GLY A 158 -2.42 -9.79 10.83
CA GLY A 158 -2.84 -8.63 11.60
C GLY A 158 -1.92 -7.44 11.33
N LEU A 159 -2.52 -6.28 11.19
CA LEU A 159 -1.86 -4.97 11.09
C LEU A 159 -2.26 -4.10 12.29
N PRO A 160 -1.50 -3.02 12.58
CA PRO A 160 -1.80 -2.05 13.62
C PRO A 160 -3.28 -1.66 13.75
N ASN A 161 -3.76 -1.49 14.99
CA ASN A 161 -5.16 -1.16 15.29
C ASN A 161 -6.22 -2.15 14.78
N GLY A 162 -5.86 -3.43 14.62
CA GLY A 162 -6.84 -4.50 14.36
C GLY A 162 -7.30 -4.62 12.91
N VAL A 163 -6.62 -3.96 11.96
CA VAL A 163 -6.86 -4.21 10.54
C VAL A 163 -6.28 -5.58 10.18
N THR A 164 -7.08 -6.44 9.57
CA THR A 164 -6.71 -7.81 9.22
C THR A 164 -6.94 -8.08 7.74
N LEU A 165 -6.05 -8.88 7.14
CA LEU A 165 -6.27 -9.39 5.80
C LEU A 165 -7.47 -10.35 5.80
N GLN A 166 -8.15 -10.43 4.66
CA GLN A 166 -9.34 -11.24 4.39
C GLN A 166 -10.62 -10.81 5.14
N GLN A 167 -10.56 -9.85 6.05
CA GLN A 167 -11.73 -9.38 6.81
C GLN A 167 -11.95 -7.87 6.71
N SER A 168 -10.90 -7.06 6.90
CA SER A 168 -11.07 -5.61 6.99
C SER A 168 -11.44 -4.97 5.65
N LEU A 169 -12.28 -3.95 5.70
CA LEU A 169 -12.70 -3.21 4.52
C LEU A 169 -11.78 -2.02 4.24
N MET A 170 -11.77 -1.59 2.98
CA MET A 170 -11.08 -0.39 2.51
C MET A 170 -11.45 0.86 3.32
N GLU A 171 -12.74 1.02 3.62
CA GLU A 171 -13.26 2.16 4.40
C GLU A 171 -12.72 2.16 5.84
N ASP A 172 -12.61 0.98 6.47
CA ASP A 172 -12.05 0.84 7.81
C ASP A 172 -10.57 1.21 7.82
N ALA A 173 -9.80 0.72 6.85
CA ALA A 173 -8.38 1.04 6.72
C ALA A 173 -8.15 2.55 6.53
N GLU A 174 -8.97 3.23 5.70
CA GLU A 174 -8.88 4.69 5.52
C GLU A 174 -9.30 5.46 6.78
N SER A 175 -10.32 4.98 7.49
CA SER A 175 -10.76 5.57 8.77
C SER A 175 -9.67 5.47 9.84
N ILE A 176 -8.98 4.33 9.92
CA ILE A 176 -7.97 4.02 10.93
C ILE A 176 -6.63 4.67 10.62
N TYR A 177 -6.15 4.58 9.37
CA TYR A 177 -4.83 5.04 8.97
C TYR A 177 -4.82 6.42 8.30
N GLY A 178 -6.00 6.95 7.97
CA GLY A 178 -6.16 8.15 7.17
C GLY A 178 -5.99 7.89 5.67
N ALA A 179 -6.12 8.97 4.90
CA ALA A 179 -5.97 8.95 3.45
C ALA A 179 -4.55 8.50 3.04
N PRO A 180 -4.42 7.58 2.07
CA PRO A 180 -3.12 7.14 1.59
C PRO A 180 -2.39 8.26 0.83
N LYS A 181 -1.07 8.10 0.71
CA LYS A 181 -0.25 9.00 -0.11
C LYS A 181 -0.59 8.90 -1.59
N ASP A 182 -0.87 7.68 -2.04
CA ASP A 182 -1.28 7.36 -3.40
C ASP A 182 -2.39 6.31 -3.38
N ARG A 183 -3.36 6.47 -4.28
CA ARG A 183 -4.48 5.55 -4.49
C ARG A 183 -4.51 5.17 -5.96
N TYR A 184 -4.20 3.91 -6.26
CA TYR A 184 -4.25 3.36 -7.61
C TYR A 184 -5.43 2.40 -7.72
N GLU A 185 -6.25 2.57 -8.75
CA GLU A 185 -7.49 1.78 -8.93
C GLU A 185 -7.50 1.14 -10.32
N THR A 186 -7.96 -0.10 -10.35
CA THR A 186 -8.19 -0.92 -11.54
C THR A 186 -9.59 -1.50 -11.47
N ASP A 187 -10.05 -2.15 -12.55
CA ASP A 187 -11.37 -2.79 -12.57
C ASP A 187 -11.55 -3.87 -11.47
N THR A 188 -10.45 -4.44 -10.99
CA THR A 188 -10.46 -5.57 -10.03
C THR A 188 -9.90 -5.24 -8.66
N SER A 189 -9.04 -4.22 -8.54
CA SER A 189 -8.39 -3.90 -7.26
C SER A 189 -8.14 -2.41 -7.05
N VAL A 190 -8.12 -2.02 -5.77
CA VAL A 190 -7.67 -0.70 -5.30
C VAL A 190 -6.43 -0.90 -4.45
N GLN A 191 -5.40 -0.07 -4.67
CA GLN A 191 -4.17 -0.08 -3.90
C GLN A 191 -3.98 1.24 -3.17
N PHE A 192 -3.80 1.16 -1.85
CA PHE A 192 -3.41 2.28 -1.01
C PHE A 192 -1.93 2.20 -0.72
N THR A 193 -1.19 3.28 -0.99
CA THR A 193 0.22 3.39 -0.61
C THR A 193 0.38 4.44 0.48
N TYR A 194 0.91 4.00 1.62
CA TYR A 194 1.37 4.86 2.70
C TYR A 194 2.90 4.98 2.64
N GLU A 195 3.42 6.20 2.66
CA GLU A 195 4.87 6.48 2.60
C GLU A 195 5.29 7.29 3.83
N TYR A 196 6.25 6.75 4.59
CA TYR A 196 6.75 7.37 5.83
C TYR A 196 8.20 7.83 5.74
N GLY A 197 8.87 7.54 4.63
CA GLY A 197 10.26 7.88 4.42
C GLY A 197 10.80 7.25 3.14
N LEU A 198 12.06 7.56 2.83
CA LEU A 198 12.72 7.03 1.64
C LEU A 198 12.78 5.49 1.71
N TYR A 199 12.06 4.82 0.80
CA TYR A 199 11.88 3.35 0.75
C TYR A 199 11.24 2.74 2.00
N GLN A 200 10.41 3.52 2.71
CA GLN A 200 9.61 3.08 3.84
C GLN A 200 8.14 3.21 3.47
N THR A 201 7.56 2.12 3.00
CA THR A 201 6.24 2.09 2.38
C THR A 201 5.42 0.93 2.89
N ILE A 202 4.13 1.16 3.10
CA ILE A 202 3.14 0.09 3.27
C ILE A 202 2.11 0.22 2.17
N THR A 203 1.92 -0.84 1.39
CA THR A 203 0.90 -0.91 0.36
C THR A 203 -0.17 -1.91 0.78
N LEU A 204 -1.43 -1.49 0.76
CA LEU A 204 -2.59 -2.34 1.04
C LEU A 204 -3.39 -2.49 -0.25
N GLY A 205 -3.73 -3.73 -0.63
CA GLY A 205 -4.53 -4.02 -1.82
C GLY A 205 -5.89 -4.60 -1.44
N PHE A 206 -6.93 -3.99 -1.99
CA PHE A 206 -8.32 -4.30 -1.73
C PHE A 206 -8.98 -4.80 -3.01
N ASP A 207 -9.89 -5.75 -2.89
CA ASP A 207 -10.74 -6.16 -4.02
C ASP A 207 -11.72 -5.01 -4.33
N ASN A 208 -11.82 -4.61 -5.60
CA ASN A 208 -12.58 -3.40 -5.96
C ASN A 208 -14.11 -3.59 -5.85
N LYS A 209 -14.60 -4.84 -5.82
CA LYS A 209 -16.04 -5.11 -5.72
C LYS A 209 -16.52 -5.21 -4.29
N THR A 210 -15.76 -5.92 -3.46
CA THR A 210 -16.11 -6.21 -2.07
C THR A 210 -15.49 -5.21 -1.09
N GLY A 211 -14.41 -4.53 -1.49
CA GLY A 211 -13.64 -3.66 -0.62
C GLY A 211 -12.77 -4.41 0.39
N ILE A 212 -12.71 -5.74 0.33
CA ILE A 212 -11.97 -6.56 1.32
C ILE A 212 -10.46 -6.44 1.05
N LEU A 213 -9.70 -6.23 2.12
CA LEU A 213 -8.23 -6.23 2.12
C LEU A 213 -7.71 -7.65 1.86
N TYR A 214 -7.03 -7.88 0.75
CA TYR A 214 -6.47 -9.20 0.41
C TYR A 214 -4.94 -9.21 0.30
N SER A 215 -4.30 -8.04 0.23
CA SER A 215 -2.83 -8.00 0.15
C SER A 215 -2.22 -6.89 0.98
N SER A 216 -1.04 -7.17 1.52
CA SER A 216 -0.21 -6.19 2.21
C SER A 216 1.25 -6.34 1.82
N ILE A 217 1.90 -5.22 1.54
CA ILE A 217 3.34 -5.13 1.30
C ILE A 217 3.91 -4.16 2.33
N CYS A 218 4.59 -4.69 3.34
CA CYS A 218 5.31 -3.91 4.33
C CYS A 218 6.79 -3.85 3.95
N ARG A 219 7.35 -2.66 3.72
CA ARG A 219 8.73 -2.52 3.24
C ARG A 219 9.48 -1.39 3.93
N THR A 220 10.68 -1.72 4.42
CA THR A 220 11.70 -0.79 4.91
C THR A 220 13.06 -1.16 4.30
N LEU A 221 13.36 -0.68 3.10
CA LEU A 221 14.68 -0.88 2.48
C LEU A 221 15.59 0.30 2.82
N ARG A 222 16.55 0.13 3.74
CA ARG A 222 17.53 1.19 4.05
C ARG A 222 18.98 0.84 3.68
N PRO A 223 19.39 0.92 2.40
CA PRO A 223 20.81 1.00 2.05
C PRO A 223 21.34 2.44 2.23
N ARG A 224 22.48 2.64 2.92
CA ARG A 224 23.07 3.98 3.15
C ARG A 224 23.34 4.75 1.84
N LEU A 225 23.72 4.06 0.76
CA LEU A 225 24.01 4.69 -0.53
C LEU A 225 22.79 5.32 -1.18
N MET A 226 21.59 4.75 -0.98
CA MET A 226 20.37 5.31 -1.53
C MET A 226 19.96 6.62 -0.82
N GLN A 227 20.31 6.76 0.46
CA GLN A 227 20.15 8.02 1.19
C GLN A 227 21.07 9.12 0.63
N LYS A 228 22.32 8.79 0.27
CA LYS A 228 23.23 9.75 -0.39
C LYS A 228 22.72 10.20 -1.76
N ARG A 229 22.19 9.28 -2.58
CA ARG A 229 21.60 9.63 -3.90
C ARG A 229 20.39 10.55 -3.75
N SER A 230 19.51 10.28 -2.77
CA SER A 230 18.35 11.14 -2.48
C SER A 230 18.76 12.51 -1.92
N MET A 231 19.69 12.59 -0.96
CA MET A 231 20.19 13.87 -0.44
C MET A 231 20.92 14.70 -1.51
N VAL A 232 21.68 14.07 -2.42
CA VAL A 232 22.33 14.76 -3.55
C VAL A 232 21.31 15.25 -4.58
N SER A 233 20.21 14.52 -4.79
CA SER A 233 19.10 14.94 -5.65
C SER A 233 18.22 16.03 -5.01
N ALA A 234 18.10 16.03 -3.68
CA ALA A 234 17.31 16.99 -2.91
C ALA A 234 18.08 18.27 -2.54
N MET A 235 19.41 18.29 -2.72
CA MET A 235 20.17 19.54 -2.66
C MET A 235 19.77 20.41 -3.86
N PRO A 236 19.28 21.65 -3.64
CA PRO A 236 19.11 22.59 -4.73
C PRO A 236 20.46 22.74 -5.41
N GLN A 237 20.51 22.47 -6.71
CA GLN A 237 21.67 22.79 -7.54
C GLN A 237 21.90 24.30 -7.38
N HIS A 238 22.81 24.70 -6.49
CA HIS A 238 23.26 26.08 -6.38
C HIS A 238 23.83 26.43 -7.75
N ARG A 239 23.00 27.11 -8.55
CA ARG A 239 23.39 27.70 -9.82
C ARG A 239 24.56 28.62 -9.48
N LYS A 240 25.78 28.19 -9.82
CA LYS A 240 26.97 29.04 -9.72
C LYS A 240 26.65 30.31 -10.50
N TRP A 241 26.42 31.40 -9.78
CA TRP A 241 26.25 32.71 -10.35
C TRP A 241 27.52 33.01 -11.16
N ARG A 242 27.41 33.01 -12.49
CA ARG A 242 28.44 33.58 -13.35
C ARG A 242 28.27 35.10 -13.30
N PRO A 243 29.29 35.89 -12.94
CA PRO A 243 29.19 37.34 -13.05
C PRO A 243 29.08 37.69 -14.53
N THR A 244 27.92 38.23 -14.94
CA THR A 244 27.78 38.87 -16.25
C THR A 244 28.69 40.09 -16.28
N ARG A 245 29.70 40.05 -17.16
CA ARG A 245 30.53 41.23 -17.46
C ARG A 245 29.64 42.31 -18.06
N HIS A 246 29.27 43.31 -17.28
CA HIS A 246 28.68 44.53 -17.82
C HIS A 246 29.69 45.23 -18.73
N ARG A 247 29.37 45.32 -20.02
CA ARG A 247 30.02 46.26 -20.94
C ARG A 247 29.65 47.67 -20.50
N LYS A 248 30.67 48.49 -20.21
CA LYS A 248 30.51 49.94 -19.99
C LYS A 248 29.89 50.59 -21.25
N PRO A 249 28.88 51.47 -21.12
CA PRO A 249 28.45 52.31 -22.24
C PRO A 249 29.52 53.35 -22.56
N THR A 250 29.85 53.48 -23.84
CA THR A 250 30.72 54.52 -24.40
C THR A 250 30.05 55.89 -24.24
N ALA A 251 30.74 56.83 -23.61
CA ALA A 251 30.28 58.21 -23.45
C ALA A 251 30.41 58.98 -24.77
N LEU A 252 29.32 59.59 -25.25
CA LEU A 252 29.35 60.69 -26.20
C LEU A 252 28.86 61.95 -25.48
N LYS A 253 29.72 62.97 -25.44
CA LYS A 253 29.51 64.23 -24.73
C LYS A 253 28.46 65.09 -25.42
N SER A 254 27.60 65.75 -24.67
CA SER A 254 27.11 67.08 -25.03
C SER A 254 27.05 67.99 -23.82
N THR A 255 27.54 69.19 -24.07
CA THR A 255 27.78 70.33 -23.20
C THR A 255 26.47 71.06 -22.91
N THR A 256 26.35 71.69 -21.73
CA THR A 256 25.93 73.10 -21.43
C THR A 256 25.32 73.17 -20.03
N GLY A 257 25.75 74.14 -19.21
CA GLY A 257 25.39 74.31 -17.79
C GLY A 257 24.07 75.07 -17.53
N PRO A 258 23.98 75.86 -16.44
CA PRO A 258 23.31 75.48 -15.19
C PRO A 258 22.10 76.37 -14.86
N SER A 259 21.20 75.94 -13.96
CA SER A 259 20.27 76.74 -13.09
C SER A 259 19.23 75.78 -12.49
N ALA A 260 19.08 75.60 -11.17
CA ALA A 260 18.52 76.46 -10.12
C ALA A 260 17.16 75.90 -9.64
N LEU A 261 17.06 75.65 -8.32
CA LEU A 261 15.87 75.69 -7.42
C LEU A 261 14.58 74.98 -7.91
N THR A 262 13.88 74.15 -7.12
CA THR A 262 13.17 74.55 -5.89
C THR A 262 12.60 73.28 -5.21
N MET A 263 12.55 73.26 -3.87
CA MET A 263 11.83 72.28 -3.05
C MET A 263 10.32 72.31 -3.31
N TYR A 264 9.63 71.17 -3.17
CA TYR A 264 8.34 71.14 -2.47
C TYR A 264 8.17 69.83 -1.69
N SER A 265 7.75 70.02 -0.43
CA SER A 265 7.45 69.06 0.62
C SER A 265 6.10 68.32 0.38
N ILE A 266 5.80 67.37 1.28
CA ILE A 266 4.47 66.87 1.76
C ILE A 266 4.53 65.33 1.83
N ILE A 267 4.88 64.74 2.98
CA ILE A 267 4.05 64.37 4.17
C ILE A 267 3.23 63.08 3.95
N PHE A 268 3.61 62.06 4.71
CA PHE A 268 2.90 60.79 4.94
C PHE A 268 1.70 60.97 5.88
N PRO A 269 0.57 60.25 5.71
CA PRO A 269 -0.42 60.12 6.76
C PRO A 269 -0.16 58.89 7.64
N PHE A 270 -0.04 59.15 8.94
CA PHE A 270 -0.20 58.20 10.04
C PHE A 270 -1.71 58.00 10.29
N ARG A 271 -2.14 56.79 10.69
CA ARG A 271 -3.26 56.66 11.65
C ARG A 271 -3.00 55.51 12.63
N SER A 272 -3.09 55.90 13.88
CA SER A 272 -2.89 55.16 15.13
C SER A 272 -4.00 54.15 15.44
N VAL A 273 -3.66 53.06 16.12
CA VAL A 273 -4.61 52.32 16.97
C VAL A 273 -4.03 52.28 18.39
N ASN A 274 -4.84 52.75 19.33
CA ASN A 274 -4.48 52.97 20.73
C ASN A 274 -4.51 51.66 21.53
N PHE A 275 -3.49 51.48 22.36
CA PHE A 275 -3.47 50.56 23.49
C PHE A 275 -4.31 51.15 24.64
N TRP A 276 -5.23 50.38 25.21
CA TRP A 276 -5.83 50.67 26.51
C TRP A 276 -5.53 49.50 27.45
N THR A 277 -4.85 49.80 28.54
CA THR A 277 -4.75 48.97 29.74
C THR A 277 -6.00 49.15 30.60
N THR A 278 -6.57 48.07 31.13
CA THR A 278 -7.39 48.15 32.35
C THR A 278 -7.17 46.90 33.21
N THR A 279 -6.92 47.19 34.47
CA THR A 279 -6.67 46.37 35.66
C THR A 279 -7.80 45.40 36.01
N GLY A 280 -7.46 44.31 36.74
CA GLY A 280 -8.32 43.16 37.09
C GLY A 280 -9.50 43.41 38.06
N PRO A 281 -10.09 42.33 38.62
CA PRO A 281 -9.55 41.87 39.91
C PRO A 281 -9.48 40.33 40.13
N SER A 282 -8.61 40.00 41.06
CA SER A 282 -8.38 38.71 41.73
C SER A 282 -9.54 38.33 42.66
N ILE A 283 -10.08 37.10 42.60
CA ILE A 283 -10.83 36.47 43.70
C ILE A 283 -10.56 34.94 43.77
N ARG A 284 -9.98 34.56 44.92
CA ARG A 284 -10.06 33.32 45.73
C ARG A 284 -9.61 31.96 45.18
N LYS A 285 -8.43 31.57 45.67
CA LYS A 285 -8.19 30.23 46.22
C LYS A 285 -9.14 29.96 47.40
N SER A 286 -9.69 28.76 47.47
CA SER A 286 -10.13 28.15 48.72
C SER A 286 -9.70 26.68 48.78
N PRO A 287 -9.39 26.15 49.98
CA PRO A 287 -8.61 24.92 50.16
C PRO A 287 -9.44 23.73 50.65
N ILE A 288 -8.94 22.52 50.30
CA ILE A 288 -8.85 21.28 51.11
C ILE A 288 -10.12 20.79 51.85
N ARG A 289 -10.52 19.53 51.60
CA ARG A 289 -10.46 18.46 52.63
C ARG A 289 -10.63 17.05 52.05
N PRO A 290 -9.94 16.05 52.64
CA PRO A 290 -10.08 14.63 52.34
C PRO A 290 -11.17 13.99 53.22
N PHE A 291 -11.81 12.95 52.70
CA PHE A 291 -12.28 11.76 53.42
C PHE A 291 -12.38 10.61 52.41
#